data_AF-A0A9W6DQJ7-F1
#
_entry.id   AF-A0A9W6DQJ7-F1
#
_cell.length_a   1.000
_cell.length_b   1.000
_cell.length_c   1.000
_cell.angle_alpha   90.00
_cell.angle_beta   90.00
_cell.angle_gamma   90.00
#
_symmetry.space_group_name_H-M   'P 1'
#
loop_
_entity.id
_entity.type
_entity.pdbx_description
1 polymer ?
#
loop_
_entity_poly.entity_id
_entity_poly.type
_entity_poly.pdbx_seq_one_letter_code
_entity_poly.pdbx_strand_id
1 'polypeptide(L)'
;MKWLNLLPIALGLAHASIIAFSPPTNPDIIYSLTIPNTTTLSSPGPIYIQITAPTSIQWVGLGQGAQMTGSNMFLLYTSSSTKITLSPRSGLGHFEPQYTSSTQITMLPGTGISINPDNSSSSARTTMTANFRCDNCLTWQDGTGRMDPASTNFPFIWAYRAGVPINSASMDADLTIHDDMGSMQVDLTRAAMPSTTDDTDNNQTNPFATYNPATDSIPAQESPNTPTGTTPPISLPNLTKMTHILISHATLMSLSFVLFYPLSALLMPLPISLPISKYNLHMPLQLFTMVMTLAGFACGIYLAIGGI
;
A
#
# COMPACT_ATOMS: atom_id res chain seq x y z
N MET A 1 -49.42 21.65 -43.01
CA MET A 1 -48.17 20.88 -42.84
C MET A 1 -47.50 21.36 -41.56
N LYS A 2 -47.63 20.61 -40.46
CA LYS A 2 -46.98 20.96 -39.18
C LYS A 2 -45.59 20.31 -39.17
N TRP A 3 -44.56 21.14 -39.13
CA TRP A 3 -43.18 20.68 -38.99
C TRP A 3 -42.96 20.34 -37.50
N LEU A 4 -42.68 19.07 -37.20
CA LEU A 4 -42.20 18.67 -35.87
C LEU A 4 -40.74 19.10 -35.74
N ASN A 5 -40.47 20.02 -34.83
CA ASN A 5 -39.12 20.29 -34.36
C ASN A 5 -38.67 19.10 -33.50
N LEU A 6 -37.84 18.24 -34.05
CA LEU A 6 -37.06 17.27 -33.29
C LEU A 6 -35.97 18.05 -32.54
N LEU A 7 -36.15 18.25 -31.23
CA LEU A 7 -35.03 18.62 -30.36
C LEU A 7 -34.06 17.43 -30.30
N PRO A 8 -32.76 17.62 -30.55
CA PRO A 8 -31.77 16.59 -30.26
C PRO A 8 -31.72 16.40 -28.75
N ILE A 9 -32.19 15.25 -28.27
CA ILE A 9 -31.89 14.78 -26.92
C ILE A 9 -30.41 14.44 -26.93
N ALA A 10 -29.58 15.31 -26.35
CA ALA A 10 -28.20 14.97 -26.06
C ALA A 10 -28.23 13.90 -24.95
N LEU A 11 -28.14 12.63 -25.33
CA LEU A 11 -27.76 11.59 -24.38
C LEU A 11 -26.32 11.88 -23.96
N GLY A 12 -26.15 12.58 -22.84
CA GLY A 12 -24.85 12.64 -22.18
C GLY A 12 -24.44 11.22 -21.81
N LEU A 13 -23.35 10.72 -22.39
CA LEU A 13 -22.72 9.49 -21.95
C LEU A 13 -22.42 9.64 -20.45
N ALA A 14 -22.97 8.74 -19.64
CA ALA A 14 -22.73 8.74 -18.21
C ALA A 14 -21.29 8.28 -17.97
N HIS A 15 -20.40 9.22 -17.67
CA HIS A 15 -18.98 8.94 -17.43
C HIS A 15 -18.74 8.65 -15.95
N ALA A 16 -17.81 7.74 -15.66
CA ALA A 16 -17.36 7.46 -14.31
C ALA A 16 -16.56 8.65 -13.75
N SER A 17 -16.83 9.03 -12.49
CA SER A 17 -15.97 9.94 -11.73
C SER A 17 -14.82 9.13 -11.15
N ILE A 18 -13.60 9.39 -11.63
CA ILE A 18 -12.41 8.64 -11.24
C ILE A 18 -11.52 9.53 -10.39
N ILE A 19 -11.31 9.12 -9.14
CA ILE A 19 -10.34 9.78 -8.27
C ILE A 19 -8.95 9.24 -8.59
N ALA A 20 -7.94 10.10 -8.58
CA ALA A 20 -6.54 9.66 -8.64
C ALA A 20 -5.62 10.40 -7.67
N PHE A 21 -4.51 9.73 -7.34
CA PHE A 21 -3.42 10.26 -6.55
C PHE A 21 -2.12 9.53 -6.86
N SER A 22 -1.00 10.16 -6.45
CA SER A 22 0.35 9.67 -6.69
C SER A 22 1.24 9.89 -5.46
N PRO A 23 2.30 9.06 -5.29
CA PRO A 23 3.38 9.36 -4.36
C PRO A 23 4.02 10.72 -4.66
N PRO A 24 4.25 11.59 -3.67
CA PRO A 24 4.89 12.90 -3.91
C PRO A 24 6.31 12.78 -4.48
N THR A 25 7.02 11.72 -4.13
CA THR A 25 8.39 11.44 -4.57
C THR A 25 8.47 10.76 -5.93
N ASN A 26 7.34 10.23 -6.43
CA ASN A 26 7.28 9.50 -7.69
C ASN A 26 5.91 9.69 -8.37
N PRO A 27 5.68 10.84 -9.02
CA PRO A 27 4.40 11.18 -9.63
C PRO A 27 4.05 10.33 -10.86
N ASP A 28 5.00 9.55 -11.38
CA ASP A 28 4.76 8.61 -12.49
C ASP A 28 4.04 7.32 -12.02
N ILE A 29 3.95 7.09 -10.71
CA ILE A 29 3.08 6.07 -10.13
C ILE A 29 1.71 6.70 -9.89
N ILE A 30 0.66 6.13 -10.46
CA ILE A 30 -0.70 6.65 -10.33
C ILE A 30 -1.65 5.56 -9.88
N TYR A 31 -2.39 5.85 -8.82
CA TYR A 31 -3.51 5.05 -8.33
C TYR A 31 -4.81 5.75 -8.70
N SER A 32 -5.75 5.02 -9.27
CA SER A 32 -7.05 5.56 -9.67
C SER A 32 -8.17 4.64 -9.23
N LEU A 33 -9.31 5.18 -8.82
CA LEU A 33 -10.44 4.38 -8.37
C LEU A 33 -11.80 4.99 -8.72
N THR A 34 -12.77 4.13 -8.95
CA THR A 34 -14.19 4.48 -9.09
C THR A 34 -15.08 3.37 -8.54
N ILE A 35 -16.28 3.74 -8.12
CA ILE A 35 -17.21 2.89 -7.36
C ILE A 35 -18.60 3.02 -8.01
N PRO A 36 -19.23 1.91 -8.45
CA PRO A 36 -20.62 1.93 -8.92
C PRO A 36 -21.55 2.55 -7.89
N ASN A 37 -22.47 3.42 -8.32
CA ASN A 37 -23.45 4.06 -7.42
C ASN A 37 -24.35 3.05 -6.69
N THR A 38 -24.45 1.82 -7.20
CA THR A 38 -25.17 0.71 -6.59
C THR A 38 -24.40 0.03 -5.46
N THR A 39 -23.09 0.25 -5.38
CA THR A 39 -22.20 -0.37 -4.39
C THR A 39 -22.29 0.39 -3.08
N THR A 40 -22.85 -0.26 -2.06
CA THR A 40 -23.03 0.29 -0.71
C THR A 40 -22.73 -0.77 0.34
N LEU A 41 -22.68 -0.38 1.62
CA LEU A 41 -22.52 -1.36 2.70
C LEU A 41 -23.72 -2.31 2.88
N SER A 42 -24.93 -1.89 2.50
CA SER A 42 -26.15 -2.71 2.57
C SER A 42 -26.39 -3.53 1.31
N SER A 43 -25.82 -3.09 0.18
CA SER A 43 -25.77 -3.84 -1.08
C SER A 43 -24.33 -3.88 -1.57
N PRO A 44 -23.48 -4.75 -0.99
CA PRO A 44 -22.08 -4.85 -1.38
C PRO A 44 -21.95 -5.18 -2.87
N GLY A 45 -21.03 -4.50 -3.52
CA GLY A 45 -20.76 -4.61 -4.94
C GLY A 45 -19.29 -4.34 -5.24
N PRO A 46 -18.91 -4.41 -6.53
CA PRO A 46 -17.53 -4.27 -6.91
C PRO A 46 -17.02 -2.84 -6.77
N ILE A 47 -15.71 -2.71 -6.59
CA ILE A 47 -14.98 -1.45 -6.84
C ILE A 47 -14.02 -1.65 -8.01
N TYR A 48 -13.65 -0.56 -8.67
CA TYR A 48 -12.73 -0.58 -9.80
C TYR A 48 -11.48 0.23 -9.46
N ILE A 49 -10.31 -0.36 -9.68
CA ILE A 49 -9.02 0.26 -9.39
C ILE A 49 -8.11 0.13 -10.62
N GLN A 50 -7.37 1.18 -10.91
CA GLN A 50 -6.22 1.16 -11.80
C GLN A 50 -4.96 1.49 -11.01
N ILE A 51 -3.91 0.70 -11.23
CA ILE A 51 -2.54 1.02 -10.76
C ILE A 51 -1.66 1.12 -12.00
N THR A 52 -0.97 2.24 -12.15
CA THR A 52 0.06 2.41 -13.18
C THR A 52 1.40 2.78 -12.54
N ALA A 53 2.47 2.23 -13.10
CA ALA A 53 3.83 2.57 -12.67
C ALA A 53 4.83 2.34 -13.80
N PRO A 54 5.97 3.05 -13.83
CA PRO A 54 7.06 2.75 -14.74
C PRO A 54 7.66 1.36 -14.44
N THR A 55 8.16 0.65 -15.45
CA THR A 55 8.81 -0.66 -15.23
C THR A 55 10.21 -0.56 -14.59
N SER A 56 10.70 0.65 -14.30
CA SER A 56 11.86 0.86 -13.41
C SER A 56 11.51 0.64 -11.93
N ILE A 57 10.23 0.55 -11.62
CA ILE A 57 9.71 0.14 -10.32
C ILE A 57 9.66 -1.39 -10.30
N GLN A 58 10.39 -1.99 -9.38
CA GLN A 58 10.44 -3.43 -9.18
C GLN A 58 9.06 -3.96 -8.77
N TRP A 59 8.43 -3.28 -7.80
CA TRP A 59 7.07 -3.54 -7.37
C TRP A 59 6.42 -2.26 -6.81
N VAL A 60 5.11 -2.16 -6.96
CA VAL A 60 4.28 -1.06 -6.44
C VAL A 60 3.07 -1.64 -5.70
N GLY A 61 2.64 -0.98 -4.62
CA GLY A 61 1.58 -1.47 -3.74
C GLY A 61 0.58 -0.39 -3.40
N LEU A 62 -0.70 -0.77 -3.42
CA LEU A 62 -1.82 0.03 -2.88
C LEU A 62 -2.49 -0.76 -1.76
N GLY A 63 -2.72 -0.15 -0.60
CA GLY A 63 -3.46 -0.74 0.51
C GLY A 63 -4.71 0.05 0.85
N GLN A 64 -5.85 -0.65 0.97
CA GLN A 64 -7.06 -0.11 1.60
C GLN A 64 -6.90 -0.15 3.12
N GLY A 65 -6.91 0.99 3.78
CA GLY A 65 -6.66 1.12 5.21
C GLY A 65 -5.58 2.17 5.54
N ALA A 66 -5.45 2.48 6.82
CA ALA A 66 -4.56 3.54 7.32
C ALA A 66 -3.10 3.11 7.50
N GLN A 67 -2.82 1.81 7.52
CA GLN A 67 -1.50 1.26 7.79
C GLN A 67 -1.41 -0.17 7.25
N MET A 68 -0.19 -0.72 7.22
CA MET A 68 0.07 -2.07 6.71
C MET A 68 -0.74 -3.12 7.47
N THR A 69 -0.65 -3.15 8.80
CA THR A 69 -1.45 -4.05 9.65
C THR A 69 -2.95 -3.75 9.53
N GLY A 70 -3.73 -4.76 9.15
CA GLY A 70 -5.17 -4.65 8.96
C GLY A 70 -5.61 -4.13 7.59
N SER A 71 -4.69 -3.91 6.64
CA SER A 71 -5.05 -3.47 5.28
C SER A 71 -5.33 -4.63 4.32
N ASN A 72 -6.15 -4.35 3.30
CA ASN A 72 -6.24 -5.16 2.09
C ASN A 72 -5.29 -4.56 1.04
N MET A 73 -4.31 -5.31 0.57
CA MET A 73 -3.23 -4.80 -0.26
C MET A 73 -3.24 -5.40 -1.66
N PHE A 74 -2.86 -4.62 -2.66
CA PHE A 74 -2.69 -5.05 -4.05
C PHE A 74 -1.26 -4.73 -4.47
N LEU A 75 -0.48 -5.77 -4.75
CA LEU A 75 0.92 -5.66 -5.13
C LEU A 75 1.04 -5.94 -6.62
N LEU A 76 1.60 -4.98 -7.36
CA LEU A 76 1.80 -5.04 -8.80
C LEU A 76 3.30 -5.10 -9.11
N TYR A 77 3.68 -6.07 -9.94
CA TYR A 77 5.03 -6.21 -10.49
C TYR A 77 4.98 -6.88 -11.86
N THR A 78 6.10 -6.91 -12.56
CA THR A 78 6.18 -7.57 -13.86
C THR A 78 6.19 -9.10 -13.70
N SER A 79 5.46 -9.78 -14.57
CA SER A 79 5.53 -11.23 -14.75
C SER A 79 6.53 -11.61 -15.85
N SER A 80 6.61 -10.78 -16.89
CA SER A 80 7.52 -10.90 -18.02
C SER A 80 7.66 -9.53 -18.69
N SER A 81 8.33 -9.46 -19.84
CA SER A 81 8.49 -8.21 -20.61
C SER A 81 7.18 -7.57 -21.10
N THR A 82 6.08 -8.33 -21.17
CA THR A 82 4.79 -7.83 -21.66
C THR A 82 3.62 -8.03 -20.70
N LYS A 83 3.83 -8.79 -19.61
CA LYS A 83 2.76 -9.16 -18.67
C LYS A 83 3.10 -8.72 -17.26
N ILE A 84 2.06 -8.46 -16.48
CA ILE A 84 2.13 -8.10 -15.07
C ILE A 84 1.58 -9.24 -14.20
N THR A 85 1.91 -9.19 -12.92
CA THR A 85 1.27 -9.95 -11.85
C THR A 85 0.65 -8.95 -10.88
N LEU A 86 -0.63 -9.13 -10.57
CA LEU A 86 -1.32 -8.40 -9.51
C LEU A 86 -1.65 -9.41 -8.40
N SER A 87 -1.06 -9.20 -7.23
CA SER A 87 -1.18 -10.08 -6.07
C SER A 87 -1.98 -9.39 -4.96
N PRO A 88 -3.21 -9.86 -4.66
CA PRO A 88 -3.89 -9.46 -3.43
C PRO A 88 -3.17 -10.07 -2.23
N ARG A 89 -2.89 -9.24 -1.22
CA ARG A 89 -2.21 -9.65 0.01
C ARG A 89 -2.89 -9.11 1.25
N SER A 90 -2.78 -9.86 2.35
CA SER A 90 -3.27 -9.43 3.66
C SER A 90 -2.15 -8.76 4.44
N GLY A 91 -2.36 -7.50 4.81
CA GLY A 91 -1.46 -6.82 5.73
C GLY A 91 -1.74 -7.26 7.17
N LEU A 92 -0.87 -8.07 7.76
CA LEU A 92 -1.04 -8.64 9.11
C LEU A 92 -0.05 -8.09 10.14
N GLY A 93 0.84 -7.18 9.71
CA GLY A 93 1.92 -6.64 10.53
C GLY A 93 2.90 -5.84 9.67
N HIS A 94 4.00 -5.41 10.29
CA HIS A 94 5.15 -4.81 9.60
C HIS A 94 6.16 -5.89 9.16
N PHE A 95 5.66 -6.89 8.44
CA PHE A 95 6.45 -7.95 7.80
C PHE A 95 5.85 -8.20 6.42
N GLU A 96 6.57 -8.92 5.56
CA GLU A 96 6.12 -9.13 4.18
C GLU A 96 4.68 -9.66 4.12
N PRO A 97 3.73 -8.91 3.52
CA PRO A 97 2.36 -9.36 3.35
C PRO A 97 2.38 -10.64 2.51
N GLN A 98 1.48 -11.55 2.80
CA GLN A 98 1.38 -12.82 2.07
C GLN A 98 0.16 -12.81 1.15
N TYR A 99 0.26 -13.53 0.02
CA TYR A 99 -0.84 -13.71 -0.92
C TYR A 99 -2.09 -14.25 -0.20
N THR A 100 -3.25 -13.72 -0.57
CA THR A 100 -4.54 -14.23 -0.11
C THR A 100 -5.46 -14.52 -1.28
N SER A 101 -6.06 -15.72 -1.28
CA SER A 101 -7.09 -16.09 -2.25
C SER A 101 -8.49 -15.60 -1.86
N SER A 102 -8.65 -14.93 -0.70
CA SER A 102 -9.95 -14.43 -0.24
C SER A 102 -10.44 -13.22 -1.05
N THR A 103 -9.53 -12.45 -1.64
CA THR A 103 -9.85 -11.23 -2.39
C THR A 103 -10.19 -11.61 -3.83
N GLN A 104 -11.40 -11.26 -4.27
CA GLN A 104 -11.94 -11.65 -5.57
C GLN A 104 -11.67 -10.56 -6.60
N ILE A 105 -10.61 -10.75 -7.39
CA ILE A 105 -10.16 -9.81 -8.42
C ILE A 105 -10.40 -10.38 -9.81
N THR A 106 -10.99 -9.57 -10.69
CA THR A 106 -11.06 -9.81 -12.13
C THR A 106 -10.22 -8.77 -12.86
N MET A 107 -9.21 -9.23 -13.62
CA MET A 107 -8.40 -8.34 -14.46
C MET A 107 -9.22 -7.87 -15.66
N LEU A 108 -9.13 -6.57 -15.95
CA LEU A 108 -9.89 -5.91 -17.01
C LEU A 108 -9.02 -5.66 -18.25
N PRO A 109 -9.63 -5.52 -19.45
CA PRO A 109 -8.92 -5.15 -20.67
C PRO A 109 -8.04 -3.90 -20.50
N GLY A 110 -6.93 -3.82 -21.24
CA GLY A 110 -5.94 -2.74 -21.10
C GLY A 110 -4.92 -2.95 -19.97
N THR A 111 -5.04 -4.03 -19.19
CA THR A 111 -3.98 -4.50 -18.30
C THR A 111 -2.78 -5.02 -19.09
N GLY A 112 -1.57 -4.72 -18.64
CA GLY A 112 -0.33 -5.24 -19.21
C GLY A 112 0.79 -4.23 -19.16
N ILE A 113 1.78 -4.42 -20.03
CA ILE A 113 2.88 -3.48 -20.18
C ILE A 113 2.72 -2.76 -21.52
N SER A 114 2.74 -1.43 -21.49
CA SER A 114 2.68 -0.57 -22.67
C SER A 114 3.98 0.23 -22.82
N ILE A 115 4.36 0.49 -24.07
CA ILE A 115 5.50 1.35 -24.41
C ILE A 115 4.93 2.64 -24.95
N ASN A 116 5.07 3.71 -24.18
CA ASN A 116 4.64 5.05 -24.56
C ASN A 116 5.84 5.82 -25.10
N PRO A 117 5.77 6.38 -26.32
CA PRO A 117 6.82 7.24 -26.82
C PRO A 117 6.92 8.47 -25.92
N ASP A 118 8.10 8.70 -25.36
CA ASP A 118 8.40 9.91 -24.62
C ASP A 118 8.82 10.98 -25.62
N ASN A 119 7.98 11.99 -25.83
CA ASN A 119 8.32 13.10 -26.74
C ASN A 119 9.38 14.05 -26.14
N SER A 120 9.79 13.83 -24.88
CA SER A 120 10.75 14.65 -24.14
C SER A 120 12.10 13.97 -23.88
N SER A 121 12.23 12.67 -24.18
CA SER A 121 13.50 11.95 -24.08
C SER A 121 13.68 10.96 -25.24
N SER A 122 14.93 10.61 -25.55
CA SER A 122 15.26 9.59 -26.56
C SER A 122 14.92 8.15 -26.10
N SER A 123 14.31 7.99 -24.93
CA SER A 123 14.01 6.70 -24.32
C SER A 123 12.50 6.52 -24.22
N ALA A 124 11.97 5.45 -24.81
CA ALA A 124 10.55 5.13 -24.64
C ALA A 124 10.24 4.82 -23.16
N ARG A 125 9.12 5.35 -22.66
CA ARG A 125 8.66 5.09 -21.29
C ARG A 125 7.82 3.82 -21.30
N THR A 126 8.26 2.80 -20.58
CA THR A 126 7.50 1.56 -20.42
C THR A 126 6.70 1.61 -19.12
N THR A 127 5.38 1.43 -19.23
CA THR A 127 4.43 1.52 -18.11
C THR A 127 3.77 0.17 -17.92
N MET A 128 3.78 -0.34 -16.68
CA MET A 128 2.93 -1.44 -16.26
C MET A 128 1.59 -0.90 -15.75
N THR A 129 0.50 -1.48 -16.22
CA THR A 129 -0.88 -1.08 -15.91
C THR A 129 -1.67 -2.28 -15.45
N ALA A 130 -2.30 -2.18 -14.28
CA ALA A 130 -3.29 -3.13 -13.80
C ALA A 130 -4.65 -2.43 -13.71
N ASN A 131 -5.59 -2.83 -14.56
CA ASN A 131 -7.00 -2.45 -14.45
C ASN A 131 -7.74 -3.63 -13.85
N PHE A 132 -8.45 -3.44 -12.75
CA PHE A 132 -9.13 -4.56 -12.12
C PHE A 132 -10.43 -4.16 -11.42
N ARG A 133 -11.35 -5.10 -11.44
CA ARG A 133 -12.58 -5.12 -10.65
C ARG A 133 -12.32 -5.96 -9.41
N CYS A 134 -12.72 -5.48 -8.24
CA CYS A 134 -12.72 -6.28 -7.02
C CYS A 134 -14.13 -6.41 -6.43
N ASP A 135 -14.65 -7.63 -6.40
CA ASP A 135 -16.04 -7.93 -6.04
C ASP A 135 -16.34 -7.90 -4.55
N ASN A 136 -15.32 -8.06 -3.70
CA ASN A 136 -15.49 -8.14 -2.25
C ASN A 136 -14.57 -7.20 -1.46
N CYS A 137 -14.01 -6.17 -2.09
CA CYS A 137 -13.05 -5.25 -1.46
C CYS A 137 -13.68 -4.19 -0.54
N LEU A 138 -14.98 -4.26 -0.24
CA LEU A 138 -15.59 -3.42 0.81
C LEU A 138 -15.32 -3.96 2.22
N THR A 139 -14.99 -5.23 2.36
CA THR A 139 -14.67 -5.86 3.64
C THR A 139 -13.61 -6.94 3.46
N TRP A 140 -12.67 -7.04 4.40
CA TRP A 140 -11.60 -8.04 4.35
C TRP A 140 -11.24 -8.51 5.75
N GLN A 141 -10.39 -9.55 5.83
CA GLN A 141 -9.94 -10.14 7.10
C GLN A 141 -11.11 -10.42 8.05
N ASP A 142 -12.08 -11.21 7.57
CA ASP A 142 -13.30 -11.61 8.28
C ASP A 142 -14.14 -10.43 8.83
N GLY A 143 -14.08 -9.29 8.15
CA GLY A 143 -14.87 -8.10 8.46
C GLY A 143 -14.22 -7.13 9.45
N THR A 144 -12.98 -7.41 9.90
CA THR A 144 -12.20 -6.47 10.71
C THR A 144 -11.78 -5.24 9.91
N GLY A 145 -11.51 -5.42 8.62
CA GLY A 145 -11.26 -4.36 7.67
C GLY A 145 -12.53 -4.01 6.88
N ARG A 146 -12.76 -2.71 6.67
CA ARG A 146 -13.95 -2.21 5.97
C ARG A 146 -13.67 -0.92 5.22
N MET A 147 -14.23 -0.80 4.02
CA MET A 147 -14.31 0.41 3.23
C MET A 147 -15.78 0.77 3.03
N ASP A 148 -16.18 1.94 3.51
CA ASP A 148 -17.52 2.48 3.30
C ASP A 148 -17.50 3.44 2.10
N PRO A 149 -18.19 3.14 0.99
CA PRO A 149 -18.28 4.05 -0.16
C PRO A 149 -18.82 5.45 0.19
N ALA A 150 -19.54 5.61 1.30
CA ALA A 150 -20.03 6.90 1.78
C ALA A 150 -18.99 7.70 2.60
N SER A 151 -17.80 7.15 2.84
CA SER A 151 -16.75 7.84 3.60
C SER A 151 -16.17 9.02 2.81
N THR A 152 -16.19 10.20 3.43
CA THR A 152 -15.58 11.41 2.87
C THR A 152 -14.08 11.52 3.15
N ASN A 153 -13.50 10.54 3.85
CA ASN A 153 -12.12 10.61 4.33
C ASN A 153 -11.53 9.20 4.57
N PHE A 154 -11.64 8.32 3.58
CA PHE A 154 -11.15 6.95 3.69
C PHE A 154 -9.63 6.87 3.45
N PRO A 155 -8.88 6.21 4.34
CA PRO A 155 -7.44 6.10 4.19
C PRO A 155 -7.03 5.01 3.20
N PHE A 156 -6.08 5.36 2.33
CA PHE A 156 -5.26 4.42 1.58
C PHE A 156 -3.80 4.57 2.00
N ILE A 157 -3.04 3.50 1.86
CA ILE A 157 -1.59 3.52 1.90
C ILE A 157 -1.02 3.15 0.54
N TRP A 158 0.17 3.64 0.24
CA TRP A 158 0.92 3.27 -0.95
C TRP A 158 2.36 2.99 -0.58
N ALA A 159 3.01 2.15 -1.37
CA ALA A 159 4.44 1.85 -1.22
C ALA A 159 5.01 1.42 -2.56
N TYR A 160 6.30 1.66 -2.77
CA TYR A 160 6.99 1.15 -3.95
C TYR A 160 8.46 0.85 -3.68
N ARG A 161 9.04 0.04 -4.57
CA ARG A 161 10.46 -0.23 -4.60
C ARG A 161 11.00 -0.04 -6.00
N ALA A 162 12.05 0.77 -6.15
CA ALA A 162 12.78 0.87 -7.41
C ALA A 162 13.75 -0.30 -7.56
N GLY A 163 13.98 -0.74 -8.80
CA GLY A 163 15.02 -1.75 -9.05
C GLY A 163 14.74 -2.67 -10.23
N VAL A 164 15.45 -3.79 -10.25
CA VAL A 164 15.32 -4.80 -11.31
C VAL A 164 13.93 -5.45 -11.23
N PRO A 165 13.20 -5.60 -12.35
CA PRO A 165 11.86 -6.17 -12.33
C PRO A 165 11.86 -7.63 -11.84
N ILE A 166 10.83 -8.01 -11.06
CA ILE A 166 10.71 -9.35 -10.46
C ILE A 166 10.56 -10.43 -11.54
N ASN A 167 9.80 -10.14 -12.61
CA ASN A 167 9.55 -11.07 -13.71
C ASN A 167 9.06 -12.46 -13.25
N SER A 168 8.04 -12.47 -12.39
CA SER A 168 7.44 -13.69 -11.86
C SER A 168 5.92 -13.66 -12.01
N ALA A 169 5.34 -14.76 -12.49
CA ALA A 169 3.89 -14.96 -12.51
C ALA A 169 3.32 -15.42 -11.14
N SER A 170 4.18 -15.75 -10.18
CA SER A 170 3.76 -16.22 -8.86
C SER A 170 3.17 -15.07 -8.06
N MET A 171 1.96 -15.20 -7.53
CA MET A 171 1.32 -14.15 -6.73
C MET A 171 2.00 -13.98 -5.35
N ASP A 172 2.71 -15.00 -4.87
CA ASP A 172 3.44 -15.05 -3.60
C ASP A 172 4.95 -14.82 -3.75
N ALA A 173 5.41 -14.16 -4.83
CA ALA A 173 6.82 -13.83 -5.00
C ALA A 173 7.37 -13.01 -3.81
N ASP A 174 8.56 -13.37 -3.31
CA ASP A 174 9.20 -12.66 -2.19
C ASP A 174 9.44 -11.18 -2.51
N LEU A 175 8.99 -10.31 -1.62
CA LEU A 175 9.13 -8.86 -1.71
C LEU A 175 10.04 -8.33 -0.61
N THR A 176 11.15 -7.71 -1.01
CA THR A 176 11.94 -6.87 -0.12
C THR A 176 11.17 -5.59 0.22
N ILE A 177 11.42 -5.04 1.41
CA ILE A 177 10.82 -3.78 1.90
C ILE A 177 10.91 -2.63 0.89
N HIS A 178 9.87 -1.79 0.85
CA HIS A 178 9.77 -0.62 -0.02
C HIS A 178 10.89 0.40 0.25
N ASP A 179 11.25 1.16 -0.78
CA ASP A 179 12.16 2.31 -0.64
C ASP A 179 11.43 3.54 -0.11
N ASP A 180 10.16 3.70 -0.48
CA ASP A 180 9.31 4.79 -0.03
C ASP A 180 7.84 4.33 0.14
N MET A 181 7.14 5.00 1.03
CA MET A 181 5.75 4.72 1.38
C MET A 181 5.04 5.98 1.89
N GLY A 182 3.72 5.92 1.91
CA GLY A 182 2.92 6.96 2.53
C GLY A 182 1.44 6.61 2.58
N SER A 183 0.64 7.60 2.94
CA SER A 183 -0.82 7.49 3.00
C SER A 183 -1.49 8.57 2.17
N MET A 184 -2.75 8.33 1.82
CA MET A 184 -3.62 9.29 1.17
C MET A 184 -5.04 9.18 1.72
N GLN A 185 -5.67 10.32 1.94
CA GLN A 185 -7.08 10.39 2.31
C GLN A 185 -7.94 10.61 1.07
N VAL A 186 -8.99 9.82 0.93
CA VAL A 186 -9.87 9.87 -0.24
C VAL A 186 -11.32 10.08 0.18
N ASP A 187 -11.94 11.10 -0.41
CA ASP A 187 -13.39 11.27 -0.36
C ASP A 187 -14.06 10.35 -1.38
N LEU A 188 -14.51 9.18 -0.92
CA LEU A 188 -15.09 8.14 -1.77
C LEU A 188 -16.43 8.54 -2.35
N THR A 189 -17.12 9.53 -1.75
CA THR A 189 -18.39 10.03 -2.27
C THR A 189 -18.23 10.71 -3.64
N ARG A 190 -16.99 11.10 -4.00
CA ARG A 190 -16.62 11.70 -5.28
C ARG A 190 -16.19 10.67 -6.34
N ALA A 191 -16.07 9.39 -5.99
CA ALA A 191 -15.63 8.32 -6.88
C ALA A 191 -16.80 7.62 -7.59
N ALA A 192 -17.88 8.34 -7.89
CA ALA A 192 -19.15 7.79 -8.37
C ALA A 192 -19.09 7.30 -9.83
N MET A 193 -19.50 6.05 -10.08
CA MET A 193 -19.71 5.49 -11.40
C MET A 193 -21.22 5.24 -11.62
N PRO A 194 -21.87 5.99 -12.53
CA PRO A 194 -23.26 5.74 -12.88
C PRO A 194 -23.47 4.34 -13.44
N SER A 195 -24.60 3.71 -13.13
CA SER A 195 -25.01 2.47 -13.78
C SER A 195 -25.36 2.75 -15.23
N THR A 196 -24.69 2.11 -16.18
CA THR A 196 -25.06 2.16 -17.59
C THR A 196 -26.17 1.14 -17.86
N THR A 197 -27.16 1.48 -18.69
CA THR A 197 -28.25 0.57 -19.09
C THR A 197 -27.80 -0.64 -19.92
N ASP A 198 -26.51 -0.71 -20.25
CA ASP A 198 -25.84 -1.81 -20.98
C ASP A 198 -25.06 -2.74 -20.03
N ASP A 199 -25.24 -2.61 -18.70
CA ASP A 199 -24.67 -3.50 -17.67
C ASP A 199 -25.39 -4.87 -17.63
N THR A 200 -25.80 -5.35 -18.80
CA THR A 200 -26.17 -6.74 -19.00
C THR A 200 -24.88 -7.56 -19.05
N ASP A 201 -24.45 -8.02 -17.87
CA ASP A 201 -23.70 -9.27 -17.69
C ASP A 201 -22.25 -9.34 -18.20
N ASN A 202 -21.64 -8.27 -18.70
CA ASN A 202 -20.23 -8.31 -19.10
C ASN A 202 -19.29 -7.84 -17.96
N ASN A 203 -18.81 -8.81 -17.18
CA ASN A 203 -17.78 -8.67 -16.13
C ASN A 203 -16.40 -8.12 -16.60
N GLN A 204 -16.34 -7.44 -17.76
CA GLN A 204 -15.12 -6.95 -18.41
C GLN A 204 -15.21 -5.48 -18.83
N THR A 205 -16.29 -4.77 -18.52
CA THR A 205 -16.36 -3.32 -18.77
C THR A 205 -15.29 -2.61 -17.95
N ASN A 206 -14.36 -1.94 -18.64
CA ASN A 206 -13.25 -1.23 -18.01
C ASN A 206 -13.56 0.28 -17.96
N PRO A 207 -13.84 0.87 -16.77
CA PRO A 207 -14.09 2.31 -16.65
C PRO A 207 -12.84 3.15 -16.96
N PHE A 208 -11.66 2.54 -17.03
CA PHE A 208 -10.40 3.21 -17.32
C PHE A 208 -10.00 3.15 -18.81
N ALA A 209 -10.84 2.59 -19.70
CA ALA A 209 -10.45 2.32 -21.09
C ALA A 209 -10.10 3.58 -21.90
N THR A 210 -10.76 4.70 -21.63
CA THR A 210 -10.52 6.01 -22.27
C THR A 210 -10.08 7.07 -21.26
N TYR A 211 -9.67 6.65 -20.08
CA TYR A 211 -9.30 7.53 -18.96
C TYR A 211 -7.85 7.97 -19.07
N ASN A 212 -7.59 9.27 -18.99
CA ASN A 212 -6.27 9.84 -18.82
C ASN A 212 -6.16 10.49 -17.42
N PRO A 213 -5.32 9.95 -16.51
CA PRO A 213 -5.19 10.50 -15.17
C PRO A 213 -4.67 11.94 -15.12
N ALA A 214 -3.96 12.40 -16.15
CA ALA A 214 -3.44 13.77 -16.19
C ALA A 214 -4.52 14.83 -16.51
N THR A 215 -5.61 14.46 -17.18
CA THR A 215 -6.63 15.41 -17.66
C THR A 215 -8.02 15.16 -17.09
N ASP A 216 -8.34 13.90 -16.78
CA ASP A 216 -9.70 13.47 -16.50
C ASP A 216 -9.92 13.16 -15.01
N SER A 217 -8.83 13.14 -14.22
CA SER A 217 -8.89 12.74 -12.82
C SER A 217 -9.50 13.80 -11.92
N ILE A 218 -10.22 13.32 -10.91
CA ILE A 218 -10.57 14.09 -9.74
C ILE A 218 -9.41 13.93 -8.75
N PRO A 219 -8.73 15.01 -8.33
CA PRO A 219 -7.69 14.89 -7.32
C PRO A 219 -8.29 14.37 -6.01
N ALA A 220 -7.63 13.37 -5.42
CA ALA A 220 -7.93 12.97 -4.05
C ALA A 220 -7.67 14.17 -3.10
N GLN A 221 -8.44 14.23 -2.01
CA GLN A 221 -8.32 15.33 -1.07
C GLN A 221 -6.97 15.22 -0.34
N GLU A 222 -6.05 16.14 -0.63
CA GLU A 222 -4.85 16.30 0.19
C GLU A 222 -5.28 16.53 1.63
N SER A 223 -4.67 15.79 2.56
CA SER A 223 -4.89 16.00 3.99
C SER A 223 -4.73 17.50 4.30
N PRO A 224 -5.68 18.15 4.99
CA PRO A 224 -5.51 19.54 5.42
C PRO A 224 -4.46 19.57 6.53
N ASN A 225 -3.18 19.56 6.13
CA ASN A 225 -2.00 20.02 6.85
C ASN A 225 -0.75 19.85 5.98
N THR A 226 -0.60 20.68 4.95
CA THR A 226 0.70 21.28 4.64
C THR A 226 0.47 22.68 4.07
N PRO A 227 0.59 23.75 4.87
CA PRO A 227 0.45 25.11 4.35
C PRO A 227 1.61 25.42 3.40
N THR A 228 1.29 25.69 2.15
CA THR A 228 2.14 26.46 1.24
C THR A 228 2.24 27.91 1.75
N GLY A 229 3.36 28.28 2.36
CA GLY A 229 3.63 29.65 2.81
C GLY A 229 4.97 29.78 3.54
N THR A 230 5.96 30.36 2.84
CA THR A 230 7.22 30.97 3.32
C THR A 230 7.66 30.78 4.79
N THR A 231 8.75 30.02 4.98
CA THR A 231 9.73 29.91 6.11
C THR A 231 9.26 29.29 7.44
N PRO A 232 10.12 28.58 8.24
CA PRO A 232 11.46 27.99 8.05
C PRO A 232 11.38 26.42 8.06
N PRO A 233 12.45 25.60 8.20
CA PRO A 233 12.43 24.20 7.74
C PRO A 233 11.39 23.35 8.49
N ILE A 234 10.61 22.63 7.69
CA ILE A 234 9.57 21.70 8.10
C ILE A 234 10.20 20.55 8.89
N SER A 235 9.74 20.34 10.12
CA SER A 235 10.04 19.14 10.90
C SER A 235 9.31 17.95 10.25
N LEU A 236 10.02 17.21 9.39
CA LEU A 236 9.72 15.81 9.06
C LEU A 236 9.30 15.06 10.34
N PRO A 237 8.31 14.14 10.32
CA PRO A 237 8.28 13.12 11.36
C PRO A 237 9.67 12.50 11.39
N ASN A 238 10.33 12.61 12.53
CA ASN A 238 11.78 12.60 12.63
C ASN A 238 12.30 11.23 12.14
N LEU A 239 12.59 11.10 10.85
CA LEU A 239 12.98 9.85 10.18
C LEU A 239 14.22 9.28 10.88
N THR A 240 15.09 10.17 11.33
CA THR A 240 16.21 9.87 12.23
C THR A 240 15.76 9.27 13.56
N LYS A 241 14.70 9.77 14.21
CA LYS A 241 14.17 9.21 15.47
C LYS A 241 13.67 7.78 15.29
N MET A 242 12.91 7.50 14.23
CA MET A 242 12.43 6.13 13.96
C MET A 242 13.58 5.19 13.59
N THR A 243 14.54 5.64 12.78
CA THR A 243 15.79 4.91 12.52
C THR A 243 16.59 4.69 13.82
N HIS A 244 16.68 5.68 14.70
CA HIS A 244 17.38 5.56 15.99
C HIS A 244 16.67 4.55 16.91
N ILE A 245 15.33 4.51 16.92
CA ILE A 245 14.58 3.52 17.70
C ILE A 245 14.74 2.12 17.09
N LEU A 246 14.75 1.99 15.76
CA LEU A 246 15.05 0.73 15.06
C LEU A 246 16.46 0.21 15.41
N ILE A 247 17.46 1.08 15.33
CA ILE A 247 18.84 0.76 15.74
C ILE A 247 18.88 0.38 17.23
N SER A 248 18.17 1.11 18.09
CA SER A 248 18.10 0.81 19.53
C SER A 248 17.46 -0.55 19.80
N HIS A 249 16.35 -0.87 19.13
CA HIS A 249 15.72 -2.19 19.22
C HIS A 249 16.68 -3.30 18.80
N ALA A 250 17.28 -3.18 17.61
CA ALA A 250 18.16 -4.20 17.06
C ALA A 250 19.41 -4.41 17.93
N THR A 251 20.03 -3.32 18.41
CA THR A 251 21.24 -3.38 19.26
C THR A 251 20.95 -3.96 20.63
N LEU A 252 19.88 -3.53 21.31
CA LEU A 252 19.50 -4.06 22.62
C LEU A 252 19.15 -5.56 22.53
N MET A 253 18.36 -5.96 21.53
CA MET A 253 17.99 -7.36 21.33
C MET A 253 19.20 -8.24 21.00
N SER A 254 20.07 -7.77 20.09
CA SER A 254 21.27 -8.52 19.72
C SER A 254 22.23 -8.69 20.90
N LEU A 255 22.52 -7.63 21.65
CA LEU A 255 23.39 -7.71 22.84
C LEU A 255 22.81 -8.63 23.91
N SER A 256 21.50 -8.56 24.17
CA SER A 256 20.84 -9.43 25.14
C SER A 256 20.96 -10.91 24.76
N PHE A 257 20.52 -11.29 23.55
CA PHE A 257 20.39 -12.69 23.17
C PHE A 257 21.68 -13.34 22.68
N VAL A 258 22.60 -12.57 22.08
CA VAL A 258 23.85 -13.12 21.53
C VAL A 258 24.98 -13.09 22.54
N LEU A 259 25.01 -12.11 23.45
CA LEU A 259 26.14 -11.91 24.36
C LEU A 259 25.76 -12.14 25.82
N PHE A 260 24.83 -11.37 26.36
CA PHE A 260 24.64 -11.32 27.81
C PHE A 260 23.90 -12.52 28.40
N TYR A 261 22.83 -13.02 27.77
CA TYR A 261 22.15 -14.22 28.23
C TYR A 261 23.06 -15.47 28.15
N PRO A 262 23.77 -15.73 27.04
CA PRO A 262 24.74 -16.83 26.99
C PRO A 262 25.86 -16.71 28.03
N LEU A 263 26.42 -15.51 28.22
CA LEU A 263 27.46 -15.26 29.22
C LEU A 263 26.97 -15.53 30.64
N SER A 264 25.78 -15.03 30.98
CA SER A 264 25.13 -15.26 32.28
C SER A 264 24.87 -16.74 32.54
N ALA A 265 24.43 -17.49 31.52
CA ALA A 265 24.17 -18.92 31.62
C ALA A 265 25.45 -19.76 31.76
N LEU A 266 26.53 -19.40 31.05
CA LEU A 266 27.83 -20.09 31.09
C LEU A 266 28.58 -19.88 32.42
N LEU A 267 28.34 -18.76 33.12
CA LEU A 267 29.06 -18.43 34.36
C LEU A 267 28.90 -19.50 35.46
N MET A 268 27.74 -20.15 35.53
CA MET A 268 27.42 -21.15 36.55
C MET A 268 28.13 -22.50 36.34
N PRO A 269 28.06 -23.15 35.16
CA PRO A 269 28.68 -24.46 34.92
C PRO A 269 30.20 -24.41 34.71
N LEU A 270 30.79 -23.25 34.38
CA LEU A 270 32.22 -23.17 34.10
C LEU A 270 33.08 -23.43 35.36
N PRO A 271 34.11 -24.28 35.30
CA PRO A 271 34.98 -24.62 36.43
C PRO A 271 36.05 -23.54 36.69
N ILE A 272 35.67 -22.25 36.62
CA ILE A 272 36.55 -21.11 36.84
C ILE A 272 36.46 -20.69 38.31
N SER A 273 37.61 -20.53 38.98
CA SER A 273 37.69 -19.99 40.34
C SER A 273 37.81 -18.47 40.28
N LEU A 274 36.73 -17.78 40.64
CA LEU A 274 36.69 -16.31 40.71
C LEU A 274 36.78 -15.84 42.18
N PRO A 275 37.35 -14.65 42.44
CA PRO A 275 37.42 -14.07 43.79
C PRO A 275 36.04 -13.63 44.34
N ILE A 276 35.01 -13.59 43.50
CA ILE A 276 33.63 -13.25 43.83
C ILE A 276 32.76 -14.50 43.61
N SER A 277 31.80 -14.74 44.50
CA SER A 277 30.83 -15.84 44.32
C SER A 277 30.14 -15.71 42.95
N LYS A 278 30.11 -16.81 42.18
CA LYS A 278 29.46 -16.86 40.86
C LYS A 278 28.00 -16.42 40.91
N TYR A 279 27.30 -16.74 41.99
CA TYR A 279 25.93 -16.29 42.22
C TYR A 279 25.81 -14.75 42.28
N ASN A 280 26.75 -14.09 42.98
CA ASN A 280 26.78 -12.63 43.12
C ASN A 280 27.10 -11.91 41.81
N LEU A 281 27.57 -12.64 40.79
CA LEU A 281 27.91 -12.11 39.48
C LEU A 281 26.83 -12.50 38.44
N HIS A 282 26.25 -13.69 38.57
CA HIS A 282 25.13 -14.18 37.75
C HIS A 282 23.85 -13.35 37.98
N MET A 283 23.44 -13.16 39.23
CA MET A 283 22.18 -12.47 39.56
C MET A 283 22.08 -11.04 38.97
N PRO A 284 23.05 -10.13 39.19
CA PRO A 284 22.96 -8.79 38.61
C PRO A 284 23.07 -8.80 37.08
N LEU A 285 23.89 -9.68 36.51
CA LEU A 285 24.03 -9.80 35.05
C LEU A 285 22.73 -10.27 34.40
N GLN A 286 22.05 -11.24 35.02
CA GLN A 286 20.75 -11.74 34.55
C GLN A 286 19.67 -10.65 34.63
N LEU A 287 19.63 -9.90 35.74
CA LEU A 287 18.66 -8.81 35.93
C LEU A 287 18.91 -7.67 34.92
N PHE A 288 20.16 -7.27 34.74
CA PHE A 288 20.55 -6.26 33.76
C PHE A 288 20.13 -6.66 32.33
N THR A 289 20.39 -7.92 31.94
CA THR A 289 20.01 -8.45 30.63
C THR A 289 18.49 -8.47 30.44
N MET A 290 17.73 -8.78 31.50
CA MET A 290 16.27 -8.71 31.48
C MET A 290 15.77 -7.30 31.21
N VAL A 291 16.33 -6.28 31.88
CA VAL A 291 15.97 -4.88 31.66
C VAL A 291 16.29 -4.43 30.24
N MET A 292 17.46 -4.78 29.71
CA MET A 292 17.82 -4.50 28.31
C MET A 292 16.81 -5.11 27.33
N THR A 293 16.41 -6.36 27.58
CA THR A 293 15.44 -7.08 26.74
C THR A 293 14.07 -6.42 26.79
N LEU A 294 13.58 -6.04 27.98
CA LEU A 294 12.33 -5.30 28.11
C LEU A 294 12.37 -3.94 27.41
N ALA A 295 13.47 -3.21 27.51
CA ALA A 295 13.65 -1.94 26.82
C ALA A 295 13.65 -2.13 25.30
N GLY A 296 14.40 -3.10 24.77
CA GLY A 296 14.38 -3.42 23.35
C GLY A 296 12.99 -3.86 22.88
N PHE A 297 12.24 -4.59 23.72
CA PHE A 297 10.90 -5.07 23.39
C PHE A 297 9.91 -3.90 23.32
N ALA A 298 9.99 -2.98 24.29
CA ALA A 298 9.22 -1.75 24.28
C ALA A 298 9.53 -0.89 23.04
N CYS A 299 10.80 -0.77 22.63
CA CYS A 299 11.16 -0.12 21.37
C CYS A 299 10.52 -0.84 20.17
N GLY A 300 10.50 -2.17 20.15
CA GLY A 300 9.86 -2.96 19.08
C GLY A 300 8.34 -2.71 18.99
N ILE A 301 7.65 -2.71 20.13
CA ILE A 301 6.22 -2.34 20.20
C ILE A 301 6.02 -0.90 19.71
N TYR A 302 6.87 0.03 20.14
CA TYR A 302 6.76 1.43 19.72
C TYR A 302 6.92 1.58 18.20
N LEU A 303 7.86 0.87 17.58
CA LEU A 303 8.01 0.86 16.12
C LEU A 303 6.79 0.28 15.43
N ALA A 304 6.19 -0.77 15.99
CA ALA A 304 5.00 -1.40 15.46
C ALA A 304 3.74 -0.52 15.55
N ILE A 305 3.69 0.43 16.49
CA ILE A 305 2.54 1.33 16.69
C ILE A 305 2.77 2.72 16.09
N GLY A 306 4.00 3.24 16.16
CA GLY A 306 4.36 4.63 15.84
C GLY A 306 4.99 4.86 14.46
N GLY A 307 5.19 3.81 13.66
CA GLY A 307 5.72 3.90 12.29
C GLY A 307 4.68 4.27 11.23
N ILE A 308 3.88 5.30 11.53
CA ILE A 308 2.95 5.95 10.58
C ILE A 308 3.71 7.00 9.79
#